data_AF-A0A2T5G832-F1
#
_entry.id   AF-A0A2T5G832-F1
#
_cell.length_a   1.000
_cell.length_b   1.000
_cell.length_c   1.000
_cell.angle_alpha   90.00
_cell.angle_beta   90.00
_cell.angle_gamma   90.00
#
_symmetry.space_group_name_H-M   'P 1'
#
loop_
_entity.id
_entity.type
_entity.pdbx_description
1 polymer ?
#
loop_
_entity_poly.entity_id
_entity_poly.type
_entity_poly.pdbx_seq_one_letter_code
_entity_poly.pdbx_strand_id
1 'polypeptide(L)'
;MKLPEERLRHFATDRFMQHLGMRLVDATLGAATVEMTVTDDMLNFHGTANGGAVFALADVAFAVASNSHGVPAVGVQMTISYMAPAGAGDRLVATAMEERRTRRLAWYRIEVRRDETLLALAHGLVYRMEADLPEEVRPDAATKPREKGGTR
;
A
#
# COMPACT_ATOMS: atom_id res chain seq x y z
N MET A 1 8.34 16.84 3.33
CA MET A 1 8.88 16.47 4.66
C MET A 1 8.59 14.99 4.89
N LYS A 2 9.57 14.19 5.33
CA LYS A 2 9.36 12.78 5.67
C LYS A 2 8.36 12.64 6.81
N LEU A 3 7.61 11.53 6.83
CA LEU A 3 6.75 11.22 7.96
C LEU A 3 7.57 10.94 9.22
N PRO A 4 7.01 11.17 10.42
CA PRO A 4 7.64 10.74 11.68
C PRO A 4 7.96 9.25 11.68
N GLU A 5 9.08 8.85 12.27
CA GLU A 5 9.53 7.45 12.26
C GLU A 5 8.52 6.48 12.85
N GLU A 6 7.77 6.90 13.86
CA GLU A 6 6.73 6.06 14.49
C GLU A 6 5.66 5.66 13.47
N ARG A 7 5.24 6.57 12.59
CA ARG A 7 4.31 6.24 11.50
C ARG A 7 4.92 5.30 10.49
N LEU A 8 6.18 5.52 10.11
CA LEU A 8 6.89 4.64 9.18
C LEU A 8 6.99 3.22 9.76
N ARG A 9 7.30 3.09 11.05
CA ARG A 9 7.34 1.81 11.76
C ARG A 9 5.96 1.15 11.78
N HIS A 10 4.90 1.90 12.07
CA HIS A 10 3.53 1.37 12.07
C HIS A 10 3.15 0.80 10.69
N PHE A 11 3.35 1.55 9.60
CA PHE A 11 3.09 1.03 8.24
C PHE A 11 3.94 -0.18 7.88
N ALA A 12 5.20 -0.23 8.32
CA ALA A 12 6.08 -1.38 8.11
C ALA A 12 5.63 -2.65 8.86
N THR A 13 4.65 -2.56 9.78
CA THR A 13 4.06 -3.74 10.44
C THR A 13 2.95 -4.41 9.63
N ASP A 14 2.62 -3.89 8.44
CA ASP A 14 1.63 -4.50 7.56
C ASP A 14 2.01 -5.95 7.22
N ARG A 15 1.15 -6.89 7.64
CA ARG A 15 1.43 -8.32 7.50
C ARG A 15 1.40 -8.80 6.06
N PHE A 16 0.59 -8.17 5.21
CA PHE A 16 0.50 -8.55 3.81
C PHE A 16 1.73 -8.08 3.03
N MET A 17 2.18 -6.85 3.29
CA MET A 17 3.46 -6.32 2.83
C MET A 17 4.60 -7.29 3.19
N GLN A 18 4.70 -7.68 4.46
CA GLN A 18 5.73 -8.61 4.92
C GLN A 18 5.62 -10.00 4.29
N HIS A 19 4.39 -10.52 4.16
CA HIS A 19 4.14 -11.84 3.57
C HIS A 19 4.64 -11.93 2.13
N LEU A 20 4.47 -10.86 1.35
CA LEU A 20 4.95 -10.77 -0.03
C LEU A 20 6.41 -10.28 -0.13
N GLY A 21 7.14 -10.16 0.97
CA GLY A 21 8.53 -9.69 0.97
C GLY A 21 8.68 -8.23 0.50
N MET A 22 7.62 -7.43 0.62
CA MET A 22 7.62 -6.01 0.29
C MET A 22 8.23 -5.20 1.43
N ARG A 23 8.78 -4.03 1.11
CA ARG A 23 9.40 -3.14 2.09
C ARG A 23 9.10 -1.68 1.80
N LEU A 24 8.70 -0.95 2.83
CA LEU A 24 8.58 0.51 2.75
C LEU A 24 9.97 1.15 2.61
N VAL A 25 10.16 1.91 1.53
CA VAL A 25 11.42 2.62 1.24
C VAL A 25 11.39 4.03 1.79
N ASP A 26 10.31 4.77 1.49
CA ASP A 26 10.10 6.13 1.98
C ASP A 26 8.62 6.48 2.01
N ALA A 27 8.24 7.44 2.86
CA ALA A 27 6.90 8.03 2.81
C ALA A 27 6.91 9.49 3.29
N THR A 28 6.07 10.28 2.63
CA THR A 28 5.79 11.69 2.95
C THR A 28 4.27 11.91 2.94
N LEU A 29 3.82 13.14 3.20
CA LEU A 29 2.39 13.46 3.10
C LEU A 29 1.91 13.31 1.65
N GLY A 30 0.99 12.38 1.44
CA GLY A 30 0.38 12.05 0.14
C GLY A 30 1.25 11.21 -0.78
N ALA A 31 2.41 10.69 -0.34
CA ALA A 31 3.27 9.90 -1.20
C ALA A 31 4.01 8.78 -0.45
N ALA A 32 4.25 7.67 -1.14
CA ALA A 32 5.00 6.54 -0.58
C ALA A 32 5.71 5.75 -1.68
N THR A 33 6.84 5.15 -1.32
CA THR A 33 7.61 4.25 -2.18
C THR A 33 7.79 2.92 -1.48
N VAL A 34 7.41 1.84 -2.15
CA VAL A 34 7.50 0.45 -1.66
C VAL A 34 8.24 -0.38 -2.70
N GLU A 35 9.08 -1.29 -2.26
CA GLU A 35 9.82 -2.19 -3.14
C GLU A 35 9.51 -3.66 -2.83
N MET A 36 9.69 -4.53 -3.83
CA MET A 36 9.74 -5.97 -3.65
C MET A 36 10.69 -6.61 -4.66
N THR A 37 11.18 -7.80 -4.36
CA THR A 37 11.84 -8.66 -5.34
C THR A 37 10.87 -9.76 -5.76
N VAL A 38 10.67 -9.94 -7.07
CA VAL A 38 9.79 -10.99 -7.58
C VAL A 38 10.41 -12.36 -7.26
N THR A 39 9.65 -13.24 -6.62
CA THR A 39 10.06 -14.63 -6.34
C THR A 39 9.46 -15.60 -7.36
N ASP A 40 9.96 -16.84 -7.39
CA ASP A 40 9.41 -17.89 -8.25
C ASP A 40 7.93 -18.18 -7.96
N ASP A 41 7.52 -18.11 -6.68
CA ASP A 41 6.13 -18.30 -6.26
C ASP A 41 5.18 -17.19 -6.75
N MET A 42 5.73 -16.07 -7.23
CA MET A 42 4.95 -14.95 -7.77
C MET A 42 4.79 -15.04 -9.30
N LEU A 43 5.36 -16.05 -9.96
CA LEU A 43 5.23 -16.20 -11.40
C LEU A 43 3.85 -16.75 -11.79
N ASN A 44 3.37 -16.31 -12.95
CA ASN A 44 2.19 -16.86 -13.62
C ASN A 44 2.60 -18.03 -14.54
N PHE A 45 1.60 -18.65 -15.20
CA PHE A 45 1.82 -19.80 -16.09
C PHE A 45 2.67 -19.50 -17.34
N HIS A 46 2.96 -18.23 -17.64
CA HIS A 46 3.89 -17.81 -18.70
C HIS A 46 5.32 -17.57 -18.18
N GLY A 47 5.61 -17.83 -16.90
CA GLY A 47 6.94 -17.60 -16.31
C GLY A 47 7.29 -16.13 -16.07
N THR A 48 6.30 -15.23 -16.03
CA THR A 48 6.47 -13.81 -15.70
C THR A 48 5.73 -13.48 -14.41
N ALA A 49 6.07 -12.36 -13.76
CA ALA A 49 5.37 -11.91 -12.55
C ALA A 49 3.85 -11.88 -12.77
N ASN A 50 3.12 -12.49 -11.85
CA ASN A 50 1.67 -12.46 -11.84
C ASN A 50 1.20 -11.01 -11.69
N GLY A 51 0.22 -10.59 -12.49
CA GLY A 51 -0.35 -9.25 -12.39
C GLY A 51 -0.88 -8.93 -10.99
N GLY A 52 -1.40 -9.93 -10.27
CA GLY A 52 -1.82 -9.80 -8.87
C GLY A 52 -0.69 -9.43 -7.91
N ALA A 53 0.53 -9.94 -8.10
CA ALA A 53 1.67 -9.56 -7.29
C ALA A 53 2.11 -8.11 -7.58
N VAL A 54 2.13 -7.72 -8.86
CA VAL A 54 2.42 -6.34 -9.28
C VAL A 54 1.37 -5.35 -8.77
N PHE A 55 0.09 -5.75 -8.82
CA PHE A 55 -1.02 -4.97 -8.27
C PHE A 55 -0.90 -4.82 -6.76
N ALA A 56 -0.60 -5.90 -6.04
CA ALA A 56 -0.42 -5.88 -4.59
C ALA A 56 0.68 -4.88 -4.18
N LEU A 57 1.80 -4.84 -4.90
CA LEU A 57 2.86 -3.85 -4.66
C LEU A 57 2.34 -2.41 -4.85
N ALA A 58 1.60 -2.15 -5.92
CA ALA A 58 1.00 -0.85 -6.18
C ALA A 58 -0.02 -0.45 -5.10
N ASP A 59 -0.86 -1.38 -4.67
CA ASP A 59 -1.89 -1.18 -3.64
C ASP A 59 -1.27 -0.88 -2.27
N VAL A 60 -0.19 -1.57 -1.88
CA VAL A 60 0.51 -1.28 -0.63
C VAL A 60 1.11 0.14 -0.64
N ALA A 61 1.73 0.57 -1.74
CA ALA A 61 2.21 1.94 -1.87
C ALA A 61 1.06 2.97 -1.79
N PHE A 62 -0.07 2.67 -2.44
CA PHE A 62 -1.28 3.47 -2.40
C PHE A 62 -1.88 3.58 -0.99
N ALA A 63 -1.92 2.48 -0.24
CA ALA A 63 -2.42 2.43 1.14
C ALA A 63 -1.59 3.31 2.08
N VAL A 64 -0.25 3.22 1.99
CA VAL A 64 0.66 4.05 2.79
C VAL A 64 0.52 5.53 2.42
N ALA A 65 0.50 5.85 1.11
CA ALA A 65 0.37 7.23 0.64
C ALA A 65 -0.97 7.86 1.08
N SER A 66 -2.08 7.13 0.98
CA SER A 66 -3.41 7.63 1.31
C SER A 66 -3.64 7.81 2.81
N ASN A 67 -3.02 6.97 3.65
CA ASN A 67 -3.11 7.07 5.12
C ASN A 67 -2.04 7.98 5.75
N SER A 68 -1.07 8.47 4.96
CA SER A 68 0.04 9.33 5.42
C SER A 68 -0.40 10.60 6.16
N HIS A 69 -1.60 11.13 5.85
CA HIS A 69 -2.16 12.33 6.46
C HIS A 69 -2.73 12.11 7.87
N GLY A 70 -2.75 10.87 8.38
CA GLY A 70 -3.28 10.57 9.70
C GLY A 70 -4.80 10.53 9.81
N VAL A 71 -5.49 10.57 8.67
CA VAL A 71 -6.92 10.35 8.59
C VAL A 71 -7.09 9.00 7.90
N PRO A 72 -7.75 8.01 8.53
CA PRO A 72 -7.95 6.71 7.93
C PRO A 72 -8.59 6.83 6.54
N ALA A 73 -8.02 6.13 5.58
CA ALA A 73 -8.45 6.13 4.20
C ALA A 73 -8.62 4.68 3.72
N VAL A 74 -9.74 4.42 3.04
CA VAL A 74 -10.10 3.09 2.53
C VAL A 74 -10.22 3.15 1.02
N GLY A 75 -9.62 2.19 0.32
CA GLY A 75 -9.72 2.05 -1.13
C GLY A 75 -11.17 1.85 -1.58
N VAL A 76 -11.60 2.64 -2.57
CA VAL A 76 -12.91 2.54 -3.22
C VAL A 76 -12.77 1.88 -4.59
N GLN A 77 -11.72 2.25 -5.33
CA GLN A 77 -11.46 1.77 -6.67
C GLN A 77 -9.98 1.93 -6.99
N MET A 78 -9.43 0.99 -7.75
CA MET A 78 -8.12 1.11 -8.37
C MET A 78 -8.17 0.51 -9.77
N THR A 79 -7.66 1.23 -10.76
CA THR A 79 -7.45 0.73 -12.13
C THR A 79 -5.97 0.62 -12.38
N ILE A 80 -5.53 -0.42 -13.08
CA ILE A 80 -4.11 -0.66 -13.41
C ILE A 80 -3.98 -1.07 -14.87
N SER A 81 -2.94 -0.57 -15.53
CA SER A 81 -2.51 -0.99 -16.87
C SER A 81 -1.12 -1.59 -16.78
N TYR A 82 -0.93 -2.78 -17.34
CA TYR A 82 0.36 -3.48 -17.42
C TYR A 82 1.00 -3.21 -18.78
N MET A 83 2.22 -2.69 -18.77
CA MET A 83 2.93 -2.17 -19.95
C MET A 83 4.16 -3.00 -20.31
N ALA A 84 4.79 -3.66 -19.33
CA ALA A 84 5.95 -4.52 -19.55
C ALA A 84 6.02 -5.66 -18.51
N PRO A 85 6.61 -6.82 -18.86
CA PRO A 85 6.75 -7.95 -17.94
C PRO A 85 7.93 -7.77 -16.97
N ALA A 86 7.83 -8.46 -15.83
CA ALA A 86 8.92 -8.71 -14.89
C ALA A 86 9.13 -10.22 -14.70
N GLY A 87 10.35 -10.62 -14.35
CA GLY A 87 10.72 -12.00 -14.06
C GLY A 87 11.15 -12.20 -12.61
N ALA A 88 11.36 -13.45 -12.20
CA ALA A 88 11.94 -13.77 -10.90
C ALA A 88 13.31 -13.11 -10.75
N GLY A 89 13.60 -12.59 -9.55
CA GLY A 89 14.80 -11.83 -9.24
C GLY A 89 14.73 -10.33 -9.59
N ASP A 90 13.75 -9.88 -10.40
CA ASP A 90 13.58 -8.46 -10.68
C ASP A 90 13.18 -7.70 -9.41
N ARG A 91 13.87 -6.57 -9.14
CA ARG A 91 13.47 -5.62 -8.11
C ARG A 91 12.46 -4.63 -8.68
N LEU A 92 11.25 -4.66 -8.13
CA LEU A 92 10.17 -3.75 -8.51
C LEU A 92 10.01 -2.66 -7.45
N VAL A 93 9.74 -1.45 -7.89
CA VAL A 93 9.52 -0.28 -7.04
C VAL A 93 8.20 0.36 -7.43
N ALA A 94 7.25 0.41 -6.51
CA ALA A 94 6.02 1.17 -6.64
C ALA A 94 6.16 2.53 -5.97
N THR A 95 5.80 3.60 -6.68
CA THR A 95 5.72 4.96 -6.13
C THR A 95 4.30 5.49 -6.31
N ALA A 96 3.65 5.82 -5.19
CA ALA A 96 2.32 6.40 -5.15
C ALA A 96 2.41 7.89 -4.81
N MET A 97 1.63 8.72 -5.51
CA MET A 97 1.57 10.18 -5.30
C MET A 97 0.12 10.67 -5.37
N GLU A 98 -0.27 11.51 -4.41
CA GLU A 98 -1.56 12.20 -4.37
C GLU A 98 -1.68 13.19 -5.53
N GLU A 99 -2.68 13.01 -6.38
CA GLU A 99 -3.00 13.95 -7.47
C GLU A 99 -4.00 15.00 -7.01
N ARG A 100 -4.98 14.57 -6.19
CA ARG A 100 -6.02 15.47 -5.66
C ARG A 100 -6.57 14.93 -4.36
N ARG A 101 -6.88 15.84 -3.44
CA ARG A 101 -7.58 15.51 -2.20
C ARG A 101 -8.69 16.50 -1.90
N THR A 102 -9.80 15.96 -1.41
CA THR A 102 -10.94 16.68 -0.87
C THR A 102 -11.17 16.24 0.57
N ARG A 103 -12.24 16.73 1.20
CA ARG A 103 -12.62 16.31 2.54
C ARG A 103 -12.89 14.80 2.65
N ARG A 104 -13.54 14.20 1.64
CA ARG A 104 -14.02 12.80 1.69
C ARG A 104 -13.37 11.87 0.68
N LEU A 105 -12.73 12.39 -0.36
CA LEU A 105 -12.14 11.59 -1.43
C LEU A 105 -10.72 12.06 -1.72
N ALA A 106 -9.86 11.14 -2.13
CA ALA A 106 -8.55 11.47 -2.68
C ALA A 106 -8.15 10.51 -3.80
N TRP A 107 -7.44 11.04 -4.78
CA TRP A 107 -6.99 10.36 -5.99
C TRP A 107 -5.48 10.29 -6.01
N TYR A 108 -4.96 9.14 -6.42
CA TYR A 108 -3.54 8.84 -6.43
C TYR A 108 -3.15 8.25 -7.77
N ARG A 109 -1.94 8.59 -8.22
CA ARG A 109 -1.23 7.93 -9.32
C ARG A 109 -0.16 7.03 -8.72
N ILE A 110 -0.06 5.81 -9.23
CA ILE A 110 0.93 4.82 -8.78
C ILE A 110 1.69 4.29 -9.99
N GLU A 111 3.00 4.41 -9.98
CA GLU A 111 3.88 3.82 -10.98
C GLU A 111 4.65 2.65 -10.39
N VAL A 112 4.63 1.51 -11.07
CA VAL A 112 5.50 0.36 -10.75
C VAL A 112 6.60 0.27 -11.80
N ARG A 113 7.85 0.32 -11.36
CA ARG A 113 9.02 0.31 -12.23
C ARG A 113 10.01 -0.79 -11.86
N ARG A 114 10.75 -1.26 -12.87
CA ARG A 114 12.03 -1.95 -12.71
C ARG A 114 13.09 -1.05 -13.31
N ASP A 115 13.95 -0.50 -12.47
CA ASP A 115 14.89 0.57 -12.84
C ASP A 115 14.15 1.70 -13.60
N GLU A 116 14.60 2.01 -14.81
CA GLU A 116 13.99 3.03 -15.67
C GLU A 116 12.77 2.52 -16.46
N THR A 117 12.40 1.24 -16.38
CA THR A 117 11.28 0.68 -17.14
C THR A 117 9.97 0.80 -16.37
N LEU A 118 8.96 1.47 -16.94
CA LEU A 118 7.60 1.49 -16.42
C LEU A 118 6.91 0.15 -16.74
N LEU A 119 6.61 -0.63 -15.70
CA LEU A 119 5.95 -1.93 -15.84
C LEU A 119 4.44 -1.83 -15.73
N ALA A 120 3.96 -1.00 -14.81
CA ALA A 120 2.54 -0.77 -14.63
C ALA A 120 2.24 0.64 -14.16
N LEU A 121 1.08 1.15 -14.56
CA LEU A 121 0.53 2.42 -14.13
C LEU A 121 -0.86 2.20 -13.54
N ALA A 122 -1.11 2.72 -12.35
CA ALA A 122 -2.39 2.64 -11.69
C ALA A 122 -2.91 4.01 -11.23
N HIS A 123 -4.24 4.10 -11.14
CA HIS A 123 -4.95 5.22 -10.53
C HIS A 123 -5.87 4.69 -9.44
N GLY A 124 -5.73 5.23 -8.24
CA GLY A 124 -6.48 4.83 -7.04
C GLY A 124 -7.39 5.94 -6.53
N LEU A 125 -8.56 5.56 -6.02
CA LEU A 125 -9.50 6.42 -5.31
C LEU A 125 -9.69 5.88 -3.90
N VAL A 126 -9.48 6.72 -2.89
CA VAL A 126 -9.85 6.41 -1.50
C VAL A 126 -11.03 7.25 -1.03
N TYR A 127 -11.81 6.67 -0.13
CA TYR A 127 -12.67 7.40 0.79
C TYR A 127 -11.90 7.73 2.07
N ARG A 128 -11.98 8.98 2.51
CA ARG A 128 -11.34 9.48 3.73
C ARG A 128 -12.37 9.58 4.84
N MET A 129 -12.11 8.87 5.93
CA MET A 129 -12.96 8.85 7.11
C MET A 129 -13.02 10.23 7.79
N GLU A 130 -14.07 10.46 8.58
CA GLU A 130 -14.14 11.67 9.41
C GLU A 130 -13.17 11.57 10.58
N ALA A 131 -12.50 12.68 10.88
CA ALA A 131 -11.59 12.76 12.04
C ALA A 131 -12.34 12.61 13.38
N ASP A 132 -13.67 12.70 13.37
CA ASP A 132 -14.55 12.69 14.54
C ASP A 132 -15.25 11.34 14.79
N LEU A 133 -14.87 10.27 14.07
CA LEU A 133 -15.40 8.94 14.39
C LEU A 133 -14.92 8.52 15.80
N PRO A 134 -15.82 7.98 16.65
CA PRO A 134 -15.47 7.39 17.93
C PRO A 134 -14.32 6.41 17.76
N GLU A 135 -13.38 6.40 18.70
CA GLU A 135 -12.15 5.60 18.63
C GLU A 135 -12.42 4.13 18.35
N GLU A 136 -13.53 3.60 18.87
CA GLU A 136 -14.03 2.22 18.72
C GLU A 136 -14.35 1.83 17.26
N VAL A 137 -14.61 2.79 16.39
CA VAL A 137 -15.00 2.59 14.98
C VAL A 137 -13.81 2.81 14.04
N ARG A 138 -12.67 3.28 14.56
CA ARG A 138 -11.46 3.47 13.76
C ARG A 138 -10.87 2.09 13.42
N PRO A 139 -10.52 1.81 12.15
CA PRO A 139 -10.07 0.48 11.73
C PRO A 139 -8.80 -0.02 12.45
N ASP A 140 -8.02 0.88 13.07
CA ASP A 140 -6.83 0.54 13.87
C ASP A 140 -7.13 0.19 15.35
N ALA A 141 -8.38 0.31 15.82
CA ALA A 141 -8.74 -0.01 17.20
C ALA A 141 -8.82 -1.52 17.50
N ALA A 142 -8.73 -2.37 16.47
CA ALA A 142 -8.86 -3.81 16.58
C ALA A 142 -7.53 -4.50 16.91
N THR A 143 -6.83 -4.10 17.98
CA THR A 143 -5.79 -4.95 18.60
C THR A 143 -5.60 -4.70 20.09
N LYS A 144 -6.68 -4.70 20.88
CA LYS A 144 -6.57 -5.10 22.29
C LYS A 144 -6.97 -6.57 22.42
N PRO A 145 -6.10 -7.46 22.94
CA PRO A 145 -6.49 -8.82 23.27
C PRO A 145 -7.69 -8.76 24.22
N ARG A 146 -8.78 -9.46 23.89
CA ARG A 146 -9.86 -9.68 24.86
C ARG A 146 -9.25 -10.47 26.01
N GLU A 147 -9.14 -9.84 27.19
CA GLU A 147 -8.86 -10.57 28.42
C GLU A 147 -9.91 -11.66 28.57
N LYS A 148 -9.46 -12.92 28.61
CA LYS A 148 -10.33 -14.04 28.93
C LYS A 148 -10.73 -13.89 30.40
N GLY A 149 -11.91 -13.32 30.62
CA GLY A 149 -12.57 -13.29 31.93
C GLY A 149 -12.65 -14.71 32.48
N GLY A 150 -12.01 -14.90 33.63
CA GLY A 150 -11.90 -16.16 34.33
C GLY A 150 -13.26 -16.72 34.74
N THR A 151 -13.37 -18.04 34.60
CA THR A 151 -14.45 -18.86 35.12
C THR A 151 -14.54 -18.71 36.64
N ARG A 152 -15.72 -18.40 37.14
CA ARG A 152 -16.21 -18.86 38.45
C ARG A 152 -17.62 -19.41 38.26
#